data_AF-F0S3J8-F1
#
_entry.id   AF-F0S3J8-F1
#
_cell.length_a   1.000
_cell.length_b   1.000
_cell.length_c   1.000
_cell.angle_alpha   90.00
_cell.angle_beta   90.00
_cell.angle_gamma   90.00
#
_symmetry.space_group_name_H-M   'P 1'
#
loop_
_entity.id
_entity.type
_entity.pdbx_description
1 polymer ?
#
loop_
_entity_poly.entity_id
_entity_poly.type
_entity_poly.pdbx_seq_one_letter_code
_entity_poly.pdbx_strand_id
1 'polypeptide(L)'
;MQVKETTTYTLFELDELRQELVIDSLNFFINKVKKLNPSLSAIYPADPIALPFSMYLSDKLSIPIKTEKFLNRSDRILMVFSYMPFKYLTDTYLDEKIRIFRKSFPYSPSLLIASSEKAENVDFQLIKVKKLQRINSYRFLTEGFKNFYFPLEGEFIHFTQTLWDLSKKEIKTFEKAKRIRDSAQKYLREEVIKLEPVENYIEIAIWEKFQKNLLVIPQKREKEEESFSLKIEKLIQVSDSILNSAVTSLLEYLAQSFEYIFPTHLAYSNLEIIERRGITIIPKVTQVMDGVDVKLEIILKSENIETDFKKLIAALKDTLKIFFEEIFKKEAFRPSMDSIVEKETSKAIVYLNWFLDREMIETLYKKINRKWLLTRLYYRKQLKSKLREFFKLLKEFRFSPENLETLFSSLESLWKKNYLIVKLYSKEIKNLFEKKNLWPLIGVYGLKLENANSSQLKELLHFLLSLKNYENLHQFLAKENRYFVPVKTKRIYRPNWERVIREKQDIYLKAEPLNPQSPVTYTLHSEDGKFLGVIPEIIAHYITAKETTGKTIKCRELYFDPDIFSDTSYWVEIECL
;
A
#
# COMPACT_ATOMS: atom_id res chain seq x y z
N MET A 1 -24.61 -8.71 32.38
CA MET A 1 -23.59 -9.74 32.69
C MET A 1 -22.38 -9.42 31.81
N GLN A 2 -21.33 -8.84 32.37
CA GLN A 2 -20.10 -8.51 31.62
C GLN A 2 -19.45 -9.81 31.18
N VAL A 3 -19.46 -10.09 29.88
CA VAL A 3 -18.80 -11.26 29.30
C VAL A 3 -17.29 -11.01 29.43
N LYS A 4 -16.60 -11.86 30.19
CA LYS A 4 -15.13 -11.86 30.28
C LYS A 4 -14.54 -11.86 28.88
N GLU A 5 -13.62 -10.95 28.60
CA GLU A 5 -12.82 -10.96 27.37
C GLU A 5 -12.17 -12.34 27.19
N THR A 6 -12.62 -13.09 26.19
CA THR A 6 -11.93 -14.32 25.77
C THR A 6 -10.72 -13.93 24.95
N THR A 7 -9.53 -14.28 25.43
CA THR A 7 -8.24 -13.98 24.81
C THR A 7 -7.88 -14.97 23.70
N THR A 8 -7.10 -14.52 22.71
CA THR A 8 -6.38 -15.39 21.78
C THR A 8 -5.35 -16.25 22.51
N TYR A 9 -5.28 -17.54 22.18
CA TYR A 9 -4.25 -18.46 22.67
C TYR A 9 -3.09 -18.57 21.67
N THR A 10 -1.90 -18.16 22.09
CA THR A 10 -0.66 -18.33 21.34
C THR A 10 0.02 -19.63 21.78
N LEU A 11 0.27 -20.55 20.85
CA LEU A 11 0.81 -21.87 21.20
C LEU A 11 2.34 -21.86 21.34
N PHE A 12 3.06 -21.22 20.41
CA PHE A 12 4.52 -21.22 20.37
C PHE A 12 5.08 -19.82 20.09
N GLU A 13 6.21 -19.49 20.69
CA GLU A 13 7.02 -18.31 20.34
C GLU A 13 8.37 -18.77 19.78
N LEU A 14 8.77 -18.22 18.62
CA LEU A 14 10.01 -18.57 17.94
C LEU A 14 10.74 -17.31 17.44
N ASP A 15 12.04 -17.38 17.24
CA ASP A 15 12.79 -16.27 16.63
C ASP A 15 12.51 -16.17 15.12
N GLU A 16 12.51 -17.31 14.42
CA GLU A 16 12.34 -17.40 12.98
C GLU A 16 11.28 -18.42 12.57
N LEU A 17 10.54 -18.11 11.50
CA LEU A 17 9.60 -19.04 10.91
C LEU A 17 10.30 -20.01 9.96
N ARG A 18 10.19 -21.32 10.21
CA ARG A 18 10.75 -22.39 9.36
C ARG A 18 9.68 -23.41 8.99
N GLN A 19 9.82 -24.02 7.81
CA GLN A 19 8.82 -24.94 7.26
C GLN A 19 8.55 -26.14 8.17
N GLU A 20 9.61 -26.73 8.70
CA GLU A 20 9.54 -27.91 9.58
C GLU A 20 8.87 -27.60 10.93
N LEU A 21 9.10 -26.42 11.48
CA LEU A 21 8.48 -25.97 12.74
C LEU A 21 6.99 -25.68 12.57
N VAL A 22 6.56 -25.22 11.38
CA VAL A 22 5.13 -25.10 11.05
C VAL A 22 4.44 -26.48 11.04
N ILE A 23 5.10 -27.51 10.51
CA ILE A 23 4.54 -28.86 10.53
C ILE A 23 4.49 -29.43 11.94
N ASP A 24 5.48 -29.15 12.78
CA ASP A 24 5.45 -29.58 14.18
C ASP A 24 4.35 -28.90 14.99
N SER A 25 4.14 -27.59 14.81
CA SER A 25 3.07 -26.86 15.49
C SER A 25 1.69 -27.35 15.06
N LEU A 26 1.50 -27.64 13.76
CA LEU A 26 0.29 -28.26 13.23
C LEU A 26 0.06 -29.66 13.82
N ASN A 27 1.08 -30.51 13.87
CA ASN A 27 0.98 -31.84 14.48
C ASN A 27 0.63 -31.78 15.96
N PHE A 28 1.23 -30.83 16.69
CA PHE A 28 0.88 -30.58 18.08
C PHE A 28 -0.61 -30.23 18.23
N PHE A 29 -1.10 -29.27 17.44
CA PHE A 29 -2.49 -28.85 17.44
C PHE A 29 -3.44 -30.02 17.09
N ILE A 30 -3.13 -30.78 16.03
CA ILE A 30 -3.87 -31.97 15.61
C ILE A 30 -4.00 -32.99 16.75
N ASN A 31 -2.89 -33.28 17.43
CA ASN A 31 -2.89 -34.26 18.53
C ASN A 31 -3.83 -33.84 19.66
N LYS A 32 -3.85 -32.54 19.99
CA LYS A 32 -4.77 -32.02 21.00
C LYS A 32 -6.23 -32.03 20.56
N VAL A 33 -6.51 -31.68 19.31
CA VAL A 33 -7.86 -31.75 18.73
C VAL A 33 -8.37 -33.20 18.71
N LYS A 34 -7.55 -34.18 18.28
CA LYS A 34 -7.91 -35.60 18.27
C LYS A 34 -8.23 -36.13 19.67
N LYS A 35 -7.45 -35.74 20.68
CA LYS A 35 -7.67 -36.15 22.07
C LYS A 35 -9.05 -35.72 22.60
N LEU A 36 -9.50 -34.53 22.19
CA LEU A 36 -10.79 -33.96 22.61
C LEU A 36 -11.97 -34.35 21.71
N ASN A 37 -11.68 -34.85 20.50
CA ASN A 37 -12.63 -35.29 19.49
C ASN A 37 -13.84 -34.36 19.30
N PRO A 38 -13.64 -33.05 19.02
CA PRO A 38 -14.74 -32.13 18.81
C PRO A 38 -15.51 -32.47 17.52
N SER A 39 -16.83 -32.27 17.53
CA SER A 39 -17.67 -32.42 16.33
C SER A 39 -17.36 -31.30 15.33
N LEU A 40 -16.44 -31.54 14.41
CA LEU A 40 -16.05 -30.63 13.34
C LEU A 40 -16.58 -31.15 12.00
N SER A 41 -17.36 -30.32 11.30
CA SER A 41 -17.97 -30.68 10.02
C SER A 41 -17.04 -30.43 8.83
N ALA A 42 -16.14 -29.44 8.94
CA ALA A 42 -15.27 -29.02 7.85
C ALA A 42 -14.06 -28.21 8.31
N ILE A 43 -13.06 -28.13 7.43
CA ILE A 43 -11.98 -27.14 7.48
C ILE A 43 -12.19 -26.12 6.38
N TYR A 44 -12.05 -24.85 6.73
CA TYR A 44 -12.23 -23.73 5.82
C TYR A 44 -10.93 -22.93 5.71
N PRO A 45 -10.22 -23.00 4.57
CA PRO A 45 -9.10 -22.11 4.27
C PRO A 45 -9.61 -20.68 4.12
N ALA A 46 -9.38 -19.83 5.12
CA ALA A 46 -9.94 -18.47 5.18
C ALA A 46 -9.19 -17.45 4.32
N ASP A 47 -8.02 -17.84 3.77
CA ASP A 47 -7.31 -17.15 2.71
C ASP A 47 -6.63 -18.16 1.76
N PRO A 48 -6.28 -17.78 0.51
CA PRO A 48 -5.68 -18.70 -0.46
C PRO A 48 -4.34 -19.31 -0.05
N ILE A 49 -3.58 -18.58 0.76
CA ILE A 49 -2.24 -18.99 1.20
C ILE A 49 -2.36 -20.02 2.33
N ALA A 50 -3.51 -20.07 3.03
CA ALA A 50 -3.80 -21.06 4.06
C ALA A 50 -4.17 -22.46 3.51
N LEU A 51 -4.41 -22.58 2.20
CA LEU A 51 -4.88 -23.82 1.58
C LEU A 51 -3.95 -25.04 1.81
N PRO A 52 -2.61 -24.95 1.69
CA PRO A 52 -1.71 -26.06 1.97
C PRO A 52 -1.84 -26.59 3.40
N PHE A 53 -1.98 -25.69 4.38
CA PHE A 53 -2.12 -26.05 5.80
C PHE A 53 -3.51 -26.63 6.09
N SER A 54 -4.54 -26.11 5.42
CA SER A 54 -5.90 -26.65 5.48
C SER A 54 -5.95 -28.08 4.91
N MET A 55 -5.24 -28.35 3.82
CA MET A 55 -5.07 -29.71 3.27
C MET A 55 -4.37 -30.63 4.26
N TYR A 56 -3.31 -30.14 4.90
CA TYR A 56 -2.61 -30.92 5.93
C TYR A 56 -3.53 -31.30 7.11
N LEU A 57 -4.27 -30.33 7.63
CA LEU A 57 -5.23 -30.55 8.72
C LEU A 57 -6.34 -31.51 8.30
N SER A 58 -6.88 -31.34 7.09
CA SER A 58 -7.91 -32.20 6.49
C SER A 58 -7.49 -33.65 6.45
N ASP A 59 -6.31 -33.92 5.89
CA ASP A 59 -5.78 -35.28 5.76
C ASP A 59 -5.53 -35.92 7.13
N LYS A 60 -4.97 -35.16 8.08
CA LYS A 60 -4.61 -35.70 9.40
C LYS A 60 -5.79 -35.86 10.35
N LEU A 61 -6.81 -35.03 10.25
CA LEU A 61 -8.02 -35.10 11.07
C LEU A 61 -9.15 -35.90 10.42
N SER A 62 -9.03 -36.26 9.13
CA SER A 62 -10.09 -36.90 8.34
C SER A 62 -11.37 -36.05 8.26
N ILE A 63 -11.19 -34.73 8.17
CA ILE A 63 -12.27 -33.73 8.06
C ILE A 63 -12.17 -33.07 6.68
N PRO A 64 -13.24 -33.00 5.88
CA PRO A 64 -13.15 -32.46 4.52
C PRO A 64 -12.93 -30.95 4.51
N ILE A 65 -12.23 -30.47 3.47
CA ILE A 65 -12.25 -29.04 3.11
C ILE A 65 -13.58 -28.73 2.43
N LYS A 66 -14.28 -27.71 2.92
CA LYS A 66 -15.52 -27.22 2.29
C LYS A 66 -15.49 -25.69 2.15
N THR A 67 -16.13 -25.20 1.09
CA THR A 67 -16.43 -23.77 0.90
C THR A 67 -17.81 -23.44 1.44
N GLU A 68 -18.10 -22.14 1.57
CA GLU A 68 -19.32 -21.58 2.16
C GLU A 68 -20.61 -22.16 1.56
N LYS A 69 -20.59 -22.51 0.27
CA LYS A 69 -21.75 -23.06 -0.46
C LYS A 69 -22.16 -24.47 -0.02
N PHE A 70 -21.29 -25.22 0.65
CA PHE A 70 -21.54 -26.61 1.06
C PHE A 70 -21.68 -26.77 2.58
N LEU A 71 -21.80 -25.65 3.30
CA LEU A 71 -21.84 -25.59 4.75
C LEU A 71 -23.24 -25.22 5.23
N ASN A 72 -23.66 -25.84 6.33
CA ASN A 72 -24.91 -25.54 7.03
C ASN A 72 -24.63 -24.58 8.19
N ARG A 73 -25.61 -23.75 8.56
CA ARG A 73 -25.47 -22.78 9.66
C ARG A 73 -25.13 -23.41 11.02
N SER A 74 -25.54 -24.66 11.25
CA SER A 74 -25.24 -25.42 12.46
C SER A 74 -23.87 -26.10 12.44
N ASP A 75 -23.15 -26.09 11.30
CA ASP A 75 -21.84 -26.71 11.18
C ASP A 75 -20.81 -25.96 12.03
N ARG A 76 -19.96 -26.75 12.70
CA ARG A 76 -18.76 -26.24 13.35
C ARG A 76 -17.58 -26.39 12.40
N ILE A 77 -17.01 -25.26 11.99
CA ILE A 77 -15.98 -25.20 10.95
C ILE A 77 -14.70 -24.60 11.54
N LEU A 78 -13.56 -25.24 11.29
CA LEU A 78 -12.27 -24.65 11.62
C LEU A 78 -11.83 -23.70 10.51
N MET A 79 -11.84 -22.39 10.78
CA MET A 79 -11.31 -21.38 9.86
C MET A 79 -9.79 -21.30 10.00
N VAL A 80 -9.05 -21.47 8.91
CA VAL A 80 -7.58 -21.46 8.93
C VAL A 80 -7.06 -20.27 8.12
N PHE A 81 -6.31 -19.41 8.78
CA PHE A 81 -5.58 -18.29 8.20
C PHE A 81 -4.09 -18.61 8.11
N SER A 82 -3.42 -18.13 7.07
CA SER A 82 -1.99 -18.34 6.85
C SER A 82 -1.15 -17.55 7.84
N TYR A 83 -0.52 -16.45 7.41
CA TYR A 83 0.38 -15.70 8.26
C TYR A 83 0.29 -14.19 8.05
N MET A 84 0.51 -13.44 9.13
CA MET A 84 0.25 -11.99 9.20
C MET A 84 1.37 -11.21 9.90
N PRO A 85 1.78 -10.02 9.42
CA PRO A 85 1.32 -9.36 8.21
C PRO A 85 1.95 -9.99 6.97
N PHE A 86 1.15 -10.22 5.92
CA PHE A 86 1.67 -10.72 4.65
C PHE A 86 0.90 -10.18 3.45
N LYS A 87 1.45 -9.13 2.83
CA LYS A 87 0.89 -8.39 1.68
C LYS A 87 -0.53 -7.87 1.92
N TYR A 88 -1.55 -8.70 1.69
CA TYR A 88 -2.96 -8.32 1.85
C TYR A 88 -3.59 -8.88 3.14
N LEU A 89 -2.96 -9.85 3.81
CA LEU A 89 -3.39 -10.31 5.14
C LEU A 89 -2.97 -9.27 6.20
N THR A 90 -3.96 -8.54 6.70
CA THR A 90 -3.84 -7.55 7.77
C THR A 90 -4.79 -7.92 8.93
N ASP A 91 -4.64 -7.27 10.09
CA ASP A 91 -5.60 -7.44 11.19
C ASP A 91 -7.04 -7.16 10.73
N THR A 92 -7.23 -6.07 9.98
CA THR A 92 -8.53 -5.69 9.42
C THR A 92 -9.12 -6.78 8.53
N TYR A 93 -8.29 -7.50 7.76
CA TYR A 93 -8.73 -8.65 6.96
C TYR A 93 -9.25 -9.78 7.86
N LEU A 94 -8.48 -10.16 8.89
CA LEU A 94 -8.88 -11.21 9.83
C LEU A 94 -10.21 -10.87 10.51
N ASP A 95 -10.34 -9.63 11.00
CA ASP A 95 -11.52 -9.15 11.71
C ASP A 95 -12.77 -9.22 10.85
N GLU A 96 -12.67 -8.68 9.63
CA GLU A 96 -13.80 -8.67 8.71
C GLU A 96 -14.17 -10.09 8.28
N LYS A 97 -13.19 -10.95 7.96
CA LYS A 97 -13.44 -12.33 7.53
C LYS A 97 -14.09 -13.15 8.65
N ILE A 98 -13.56 -13.09 9.87
CA ILE A 98 -14.10 -13.81 11.03
C ILE A 98 -15.51 -13.32 11.36
N ARG A 99 -15.71 -12.00 11.42
CA ARG A 99 -17.02 -11.40 11.72
C ARG A 99 -18.07 -11.81 10.70
N ILE A 100 -17.76 -11.72 9.41
CA ILE A 100 -18.70 -12.07 8.33
C ILE A 100 -18.98 -13.57 8.35
N PHE A 101 -17.95 -14.40 8.45
CA PHE A 101 -18.11 -15.86 8.45
C PHE A 101 -18.96 -16.34 9.63
N ARG A 102 -18.76 -15.78 10.83
CA ARG A 102 -19.52 -16.15 12.04
C ARG A 102 -20.96 -15.67 12.05
N LYS A 103 -21.34 -14.69 11.22
CA LYS A 103 -22.78 -14.40 11.01
C LYS A 103 -23.50 -15.61 10.40
N SER A 104 -22.84 -16.30 9.47
CA SER A 104 -23.36 -17.49 8.79
C SER A 104 -23.07 -18.79 9.55
N PHE A 105 -21.93 -18.88 10.25
CA PHE A 105 -21.45 -20.08 10.93
C PHE A 105 -20.94 -19.75 12.35
N PRO A 106 -21.84 -19.51 13.32
CA PRO A 106 -21.50 -18.88 14.60
C PRO A 106 -20.57 -19.69 15.50
N TYR A 107 -20.48 -21.01 15.31
CA TYR A 107 -19.69 -21.91 16.16
C TYR A 107 -18.28 -22.18 15.60
N SER A 108 -17.80 -21.38 14.65
CA SER A 108 -16.58 -21.66 13.89
C SER A 108 -15.32 -21.06 14.53
N PRO A 109 -14.45 -21.87 15.18
CA PRO A 109 -13.18 -21.38 15.71
C PRO A 109 -12.19 -20.98 14.60
N SER A 110 -11.32 -20.02 14.90
CA SER A 110 -10.29 -19.53 13.98
C SER A 110 -8.88 -19.89 14.42
N LEU A 111 -8.03 -20.22 13.44
CA LEU A 111 -6.64 -20.64 13.61
C LEU A 111 -5.74 -19.84 12.68
N LEU A 112 -4.76 -19.13 13.21
CA LEU A 112 -3.71 -18.43 12.47
C LEU A 112 -2.40 -19.23 12.53
N ILE A 113 -1.78 -19.55 11.39
CA ILE A 113 -0.53 -20.34 11.38
C ILE A 113 0.64 -19.56 11.97
N ALA A 114 0.84 -18.30 11.58
CA ALA A 114 1.90 -17.50 12.18
C ALA A 114 1.63 -16.00 12.17
N SER A 115 2.17 -15.27 13.15
CA SER A 115 2.23 -13.82 13.06
C SER A 115 3.49 -13.26 13.72
N SER A 116 3.91 -12.06 13.31
CA SER A 116 4.96 -11.34 14.01
C SER A 116 4.51 -10.76 15.36
N GLU A 117 3.20 -10.57 15.51
CA GLU A 117 2.58 -9.98 16.69
C GLU A 117 1.58 -10.98 17.30
N LYS A 118 1.06 -10.67 18.49
CA LYS A 118 -0.04 -11.45 19.06
C LYS A 118 -1.33 -10.99 18.38
N ALA A 119 -1.94 -11.86 17.59
CA ALA A 119 -3.20 -11.55 16.92
C ALA A 119 -4.34 -11.57 17.94
N GLU A 120 -4.94 -10.43 18.27
CA GLU A 120 -5.99 -10.33 19.30
C GLU A 120 -7.36 -10.88 18.84
N ASN A 121 -7.51 -11.13 17.55
CA ASN A 121 -8.82 -11.32 16.93
C ASN A 121 -9.07 -12.75 16.43
N VAL A 122 -8.19 -13.69 16.75
CA VAL A 122 -8.28 -15.12 16.38
C VAL A 122 -8.41 -15.99 17.63
N ASP A 123 -8.98 -17.18 17.54
CA ASP A 123 -9.04 -18.05 18.73
C ASP A 123 -7.69 -18.68 19.07
N PHE A 124 -6.96 -19.09 18.03
CA PHE A 124 -5.66 -19.72 18.14
C PHE A 124 -4.66 -19.07 17.20
N GLN A 125 -3.47 -18.81 17.72
CA GLN A 125 -2.27 -18.49 16.94
C GLN A 125 -1.25 -19.59 17.17
N LEU A 126 -0.89 -20.36 16.15
CA LEU A 126 0.08 -21.44 16.32
C LEU A 126 1.45 -20.90 16.68
N ILE A 127 1.96 -19.94 15.92
CA ILE A 127 3.32 -19.44 16.08
C ILE A 127 3.33 -17.91 16.13
N LYS A 128 4.00 -17.34 17.13
CA LYS A 128 4.44 -15.95 17.13
C LYS A 128 5.93 -15.90 16.83
N VAL A 129 6.33 -15.09 15.85
CA VAL A 129 7.74 -15.00 15.40
C VAL A 129 8.30 -13.60 15.53
N LYS A 130 9.58 -13.42 15.86
CA LYS A 130 10.19 -12.07 15.83
C LYS A 130 10.29 -11.52 14.40
N LYS A 131 10.63 -12.39 13.44
CA LYS A 131 10.77 -12.00 12.03
C LYS A 131 10.05 -12.99 11.11
N LEU A 132 9.02 -12.50 10.43
CA LEU A 132 8.25 -13.30 9.48
C LEU A 132 8.99 -13.35 8.14
N GLN A 133 9.61 -14.50 7.85
CA GLN A 133 10.32 -14.74 6.60
C GLN A 133 9.42 -15.51 5.61
N ARG A 134 9.71 -15.33 4.31
CA ARG A 134 9.00 -16.08 3.25
C ARG A 134 9.46 -17.54 3.27
N ILE A 135 8.61 -18.41 3.82
CA ILE A 135 8.83 -19.86 3.82
C ILE A 135 8.17 -20.57 2.63
N ASN A 136 7.23 -19.92 1.94
CA ASN A 136 6.54 -20.49 0.79
C ASN A 136 7.22 -20.18 -0.55
N SER A 137 7.01 -21.04 -1.54
CA SER A 137 7.57 -20.87 -2.87
C SER A 137 6.97 -19.65 -3.60
N TYR A 138 7.79 -18.94 -4.38
CA TYR A 138 7.34 -17.78 -5.15
C TYR A 138 6.21 -18.13 -6.12
N ARG A 139 6.29 -19.29 -6.78
CA ARG A 139 5.27 -19.78 -7.72
C ARG A 139 3.92 -19.97 -7.04
N PHE A 140 3.90 -20.57 -5.84
CA PHE A 140 2.68 -20.74 -5.05
C PHE A 140 2.11 -19.38 -4.64
N LEU A 141 2.94 -18.49 -4.10
CA LEU A 141 2.49 -17.17 -3.64
C LEU A 141 1.90 -16.32 -4.76
N THR A 142 2.53 -16.31 -5.94
CA THR A 142 2.02 -15.58 -7.10
C THR A 142 0.63 -16.06 -7.50
N GLU A 143 0.38 -17.37 -7.48
CA GLU A 143 -0.94 -17.92 -7.78
C GLU A 143 -1.95 -17.68 -6.63
N GLY A 144 -1.51 -17.79 -5.38
CA GLY A 144 -2.33 -17.49 -4.21
C GLY A 144 -2.82 -16.04 -4.21
N PHE A 145 -1.99 -15.08 -4.61
CA PHE A 145 -2.39 -13.68 -4.70
C PHE A 145 -3.40 -13.37 -5.79
N LYS A 146 -3.40 -14.11 -6.91
CA LYS A 146 -4.45 -13.96 -7.94
C LYS A 146 -5.83 -14.40 -7.45
N ASN A 147 -5.85 -15.32 -6.48
CA ASN A 147 -7.09 -15.85 -5.89
C ASN A 147 -7.45 -15.12 -4.58
N PHE A 148 -6.74 -14.04 -4.25
CA PHE A 148 -6.99 -13.29 -3.02
C PHE A 148 -8.13 -12.29 -3.23
N TYR A 149 -9.12 -12.36 -2.36
CA TYR A 149 -10.25 -11.42 -2.33
C TYR A 149 -10.49 -10.94 -0.91
N PHE A 150 -10.81 -9.65 -0.78
CA PHE A 150 -11.12 -9.07 0.52
C PHE A 150 -12.51 -9.52 0.98
N PRO A 151 -12.70 -9.86 2.27
CA PRO A 151 -13.98 -10.31 2.78
C PRO A 151 -15.09 -9.28 2.58
N LEU A 152 -16.22 -9.73 2.04
CA LEU A 152 -17.52 -9.05 2.17
C LEU A 152 -18.63 -10.08 2.37
N GLU A 153 -19.83 -9.63 2.75
CA GLU A 153 -20.99 -10.52 2.78
C GLU A 153 -21.28 -11.06 1.38
N GLY A 154 -21.62 -12.35 1.27
CA GLY A 154 -21.81 -13.04 -0.01
C GLY A 154 -20.52 -13.43 -0.74
N GLU A 155 -19.35 -13.00 -0.25
CA GLU A 155 -18.06 -13.45 -0.76
C GLU A 155 -17.88 -14.95 -0.48
N PHE A 156 -17.30 -15.65 -1.45
CA PHE A 156 -16.99 -17.07 -1.34
C PHE A 156 -15.60 -17.31 -1.87
N ILE A 157 -14.86 -18.19 -1.21
CA ILE A 157 -13.51 -18.49 -1.67
C ILE A 157 -13.56 -19.45 -2.86
N HIS A 158 -12.84 -19.09 -3.91
CA HIS A 158 -12.64 -19.92 -5.09
C HIS A 158 -11.19 -20.34 -5.20
N PHE A 159 -10.95 -21.63 -5.48
CA PHE A 159 -9.61 -22.17 -5.73
C PHE A 159 -9.52 -22.70 -7.14
N THR A 160 -8.65 -22.10 -7.96
CA THR A 160 -8.31 -22.67 -9.26
C THR A 160 -7.64 -24.02 -9.08
N GLN A 161 -7.80 -24.91 -10.08
CA GLN A 161 -7.10 -26.19 -10.11
C GLN A 161 -5.58 -26.02 -9.99
N THR A 162 -5.04 -24.97 -10.62
CA THR A 162 -3.62 -24.61 -10.53
C THR A 162 -3.19 -24.34 -9.09
N LEU A 163 -3.95 -23.52 -8.34
CA LEU A 163 -3.66 -23.22 -6.95
C LEU A 163 -3.78 -24.48 -6.07
N TRP A 164 -4.79 -25.32 -6.31
CA TRP A 164 -4.99 -26.57 -5.60
C TRP A 164 -3.79 -27.52 -5.77
N ASP A 165 -3.32 -27.72 -7.00
CA ASP A 165 -2.19 -28.61 -7.29
C ASP A 165 -0.85 -28.05 -6.80
N LEU A 166 -0.67 -26.72 -6.84
CA LEU A 166 0.48 -26.07 -6.22
C LEU A 166 0.46 -26.22 -4.70
N SER A 167 -0.71 -26.12 -4.06
CA SER A 167 -0.86 -26.27 -2.60
C SER A 167 -0.45 -27.67 -2.13
N LYS A 168 -0.83 -28.72 -2.87
CA LYS A 168 -0.39 -30.09 -2.62
C LYS A 168 1.13 -30.26 -2.69
N LYS A 169 1.79 -29.58 -3.64
CA LYS A 169 3.26 -29.60 -3.75
C LYS A 169 3.92 -28.81 -2.64
N GLU A 170 3.31 -27.69 -2.27
CA GLU A 170 3.79 -26.81 -1.21
C GLU A 170 3.82 -27.56 0.13
N ILE A 171 2.72 -28.19 0.53
CA ILE A 171 2.68 -28.92 1.80
C ILE A 171 3.63 -30.12 1.84
N LYS A 172 3.80 -30.83 0.71
CA LYS A 172 4.80 -31.91 0.59
C LYS A 172 6.23 -31.41 0.79
N THR A 173 6.51 -30.17 0.39
CA THR A 173 7.83 -29.54 0.59
C THR A 173 8.08 -29.29 2.06
N PHE A 174 7.08 -28.80 2.80
CA PHE A 174 7.16 -28.61 4.25
C PHE A 174 7.35 -29.95 4.98
N GLU A 175 6.60 -30.99 4.61
CA GLU A 175 6.78 -32.33 5.17
C GLU A 175 8.18 -32.91 4.85
N LYS A 176 8.71 -32.64 3.65
CA LYS A 176 10.06 -33.05 3.27
C LYS A 176 11.12 -32.33 4.11
N ALA A 177 10.98 -31.02 4.33
CA ALA A 177 11.87 -30.24 5.19
C ALA A 177 11.92 -30.83 6.61
N LYS A 178 10.77 -31.15 7.20
CA LYS A 178 10.69 -31.85 8.49
C LYS A 178 11.42 -33.20 8.46
N ARG A 179 11.17 -34.04 7.46
CA ARG A 179 11.84 -35.36 7.34
C ARG A 179 13.35 -35.23 7.24
N ILE A 180 13.85 -34.24 6.49
CA ILE A 180 15.29 -33.98 6.37
C ILE A 180 15.86 -33.58 7.73
N ARG A 181 15.21 -32.66 8.45
CA ARG A 181 15.64 -32.27 9.80
C ARG A 181 15.63 -33.45 10.76
N ASP A 182 14.53 -34.22 10.83
CA ASP A 182 14.41 -35.36 11.75
C ASP A 182 15.48 -36.43 11.45
N SER A 183 15.80 -36.65 10.17
CA SER A 183 16.89 -37.52 9.75
C SER A 183 18.25 -36.96 10.18
N ALA A 184 18.51 -35.67 9.93
CA ALA A 184 19.74 -35.01 10.33
C ALA A 184 19.97 -35.10 11.85
N GLN A 185 18.94 -34.82 12.66
CA GLN A 185 19.01 -34.96 14.12
C GLN A 185 19.36 -36.38 14.57
N LYS A 186 18.79 -37.40 13.92
CA LYS A 186 19.07 -38.80 14.22
C LYS A 186 20.54 -39.19 13.95
N TYR A 187 21.15 -38.65 12.90
CA TYR A 187 22.50 -39.05 12.46
C TYR A 187 23.62 -38.11 12.93
N LEU A 188 23.35 -36.82 13.10
CA LEU A 188 24.36 -35.79 13.37
C LEU A 188 24.45 -35.37 14.86
N ARG A 189 23.57 -35.89 15.73
CA ARG A 189 23.49 -35.49 17.17
C ARG A 189 23.42 -33.96 17.36
N GLU A 190 22.86 -33.23 16.40
CA GLU A 190 22.59 -31.79 16.53
C GLU A 190 21.56 -31.55 17.65
N GLU A 191 21.65 -30.38 18.30
CA GLU A 191 20.70 -29.98 19.35
C GLU A 191 19.25 -30.10 18.86
N VAL A 192 18.42 -30.74 19.68
CA VAL A 192 17.01 -30.95 19.35
C VAL A 192 16.28 -29.63 19.53
N ILE A 193 16.04 -28.90 18.44
CA ILE A 193 15.09 -27.79 18.43
C ILE A 193 13.69 -28.38 18.66
N LYS A 194 13.25 -28.45 19.92
CA LYS A 194 11.89 -28.85 20.30
C LYS A 194 11.02 -27.61 20.45
N LEU A 195 9.80 -27.67 19.93
CA LEU A 195 8.80 -26.65 20.19
C LEU A 195 8.31 -26.78 21.64
N GLU A 196 8.52 -25.74 22.44
CA GLU A 196 7.99 -25.63 23.79
C GLU A 196 6.75 -24.73 23.80
N PRO A 197 5.59 -25.23 24.26
CA PRO A 197 4.37 -24.43 24.27
C PRO A 197 4.48 -23.29 25.29
N VAL A 198 3.94 -22.12 24.94
CA VAL A 198 3.92 -20.94 25.81
C VAL A 198 3.07 -21.19 27.07
N GLU A 199 1.97 -21.93 26.91
CA GLU A 199 1.01 -22.21 27.98
C GLU A 199 0.75 -23.72 28.10
N ASN A 200 0.64 -24.20 29.34
CA ASN A 200 0.37 -25.62 29.62
C ASN A 200 -1.11 -26.03 29.50
N TYR A 201 -2.02 -25.07 29.31
CA TYR A 201 -3.48 -25.30 29.33
C TYR A 201 -4.15 -25.35 27.96
N ILE A 202 -3.41 -25.66 26.89
CA ILE A 202 -3.93 -25.67 25.51
C ILE A 202 -5.13 -26.62 25.33
N GLU A 203 -5.21 -27.71 26.10
CA GLU A 203 -6.37 -28.62 26.08
C GLU A 203 -7.64 -27.92 26.60
N ILE A 204 -7.52 -27.07 27.63
CA ILE A 204 -8.64 -26.27 28.14
C ILE A 204 -9.06 -25.26 27.07
N ALA A 205 -8.09 -24.58 26.44
CA ALA A 205 -8.38 -23.63 25.36
C ALA A 205 -9.13 -24.29 24.20
N ILE A 206 -8.67 -25.46 23.72
CA ILE A 206 -9.38 -26.20 22.66
C ILE A 206 -10.77 -26.60 23.11
N TRP A 207 -10.94 -27.07 24.36
CA TRP A 207 -12.26 -27.40 24.90
C TRP A 207 -13.20 -26.17 24.96
N GLU A 208 -12.71 -25.02 25.41
CA GLU A 208 -13.49 -23.78 25.50
C GLU A 208 -13.95 -23.29 24.12
N LYS A 209 -13.06 -23.33 23.13
CA LYS A 209 -13.37 -22.85 21.77
C LYS A 209 -14.21 -23.84 20.98
N PHE A 210 -13.83 -25.12 21.00
CA PHE A 210 -14.48 -26.15 20.18
C PHE A 210 -15.69 -26.80 20.84
N GLN A 211 -15.84 -26.82 22.17
CA GLN A 211 -17.01 -27.45 22.80
C GLN A 211 -17.94 -26.43 23.47
N LYS A 212 -17.39 -25.44 24.20
CA LYS A 212 -18.20 -24.37 24.82
C LYS A 212 -18.53 -23.20 23.89
N ASN A 213 -17.91 -23.13 22.71
CA ASN A 213 -18.06 -22.04 21.75
C ASN A 213 -17.74 -20.65 22.34
N LEU A 214 -16.77 -20.57 23.25
CA LEU A 214 -16.30 -19.31 23.85
C LEU A 214 -15.35 -18.57 22.89
N LEU A 215 -15.85 -18.20 21.72
CA LEU A 215 -15.05 -17.66 20.62
C LEU A 215 -14.70 -16.18 20.83
N VAL A 216 -13.52 -15.77 20.37
CA VAL A 216 -13.11 -14.35 20.34
C VAL A 216 -14.06 -13.57 19.43
N ILE A 217 -14.57 -12.41 19.87
CA ILE A 217 -15.40 -11.55 19.02
C ILE A 217 -14.51 -10.39 18.55
N PRO A 218 -14.18 -10.29 17.25
CA PRO A 218 -13.37 -9.18 16.75
C PRO A 218 -14.07 -7.86 17.05
N GLN A 219 -13.39 -6.97 17.76
CA GLN A 219 -13.88 -5.61 18.00
C GLN A 219 -13.45 -4.70 16.85
N LYS A 220 -14.34 -3.82 16.42
CA LYS A 220 -14.02 -2.82 15.40
C LYS A 220 -13.16 -1.76 16.07
N ARG A 221 -11.83 -1.80 15.88
CA ARG A 221 -10.96 -0.71 16.34
C ARG A 221 -11.38 0.57 15.62
N GLU A 222 -11.87 1.55 16.37
CA GLU A 222 -11.96 2.92 15.88
C GLU A 222 -10.52 3.43 15.77
N LYS A 223 -10.01 3.54 14.54
CA LYS A 223 -8.74 4.23 14.32
C LYS A 223 -9.00 5.70 14.64
N GLU A 224 -8.28 6.23 15.63
CA GLU A 224 -8.18 7.68 15.82
C GLU A 224 -7.71 8.29 14.50
N GLU A 225 -8.46 9.24 13.97
CA GLU A 225 -8.02 10.03 12.82
C GLU A 225 -6.80 10.84 13.26
N GLU A 226 -5.61 10.28 13.09
CA GLU A 226 -4.38 11.07 13.10
C GLU A 226 -4.43 12.01 11.91
N SER A 227 -5.08 13.16 12.09
CA SER A 227 -5.05 14.22 11.12
C SER A 227 -3.60 14.70 11.05
N PHE A 228 -2.88 14.30 10.01
CA PHE A 228 -1.57 14.85 9.69
C PHE A 228 -1.71 16.35 9.45
N SER A 229 -1.55 17.16 10.51
CA SER A 229 -1.53 18.62 10.40
C SER A 229 -0.10 19.08 10.15
N LEU A 230 0.36 18.94 8.91
CA LEU A 230 1.60 19.58 8.49
C LEU A 230 1.36 21.10 8.42
N LYS A 231 1.88 21.85 9.40
CA LYS A 231 1.92 23.31 9.34
C LYS A 231 3.03 23.74 8.40
N ILE A 232 2.71 24.62 7.45
CA ILE A 232 3.70 25.21 6.55
C ILE A 232 4.47 26.27 7.33
N GLU A 233 5.73 26.00 7.62
CA GLU A 233 6.64 26.98 8.21
C GLU A 233 7.56 27.52 7.12
N LYS A 234 7.55 28.85 6.94
CA LYS A 234 8.55 29.52 6.11
C LYS A 234 9.89 29.43 6.83
N LEU A 235 10.90 28.98 6.10
CA LEU A 235 12.28 28.88 6.57
C LEU A 235 13.01 30.23 6.51
N ILE A 236 12.50 31.16 5.70
CA ILE A 236 12.95 32.54 5.61
C ILE A 236 11.90 33.44 6.26
N GLN A 237 12.17 33.90 7.48
CA GLN A 237 11.27 34.72 8.29
C GLN A 237 11.86 36.13 8.44
N VAL A 238 11.73 36.91 7.37
CA VAL A 238 12.18 38.30 7.31
C VAL A 238 11.00 39.17 6.88
N SER A 239 10.62 40.14 7.71
CA SER A 239 9.48 41.02 7.45
C SER A 239 9.79 42.09 6.41
N ASP A 240 11.02 42.57 6.35
CA ASP A 240 11.46 43.56 5.38
C ASP A 240 11.63 42.94 3.99
N SER A 241 11.02 43.56 2.97
CA SER A 241 11.02 43.04 1.60
C SER A 241 12.38 43.13 0.91
N ILE A 242 13.19 44.15 1.23
CA ILE A 242 14.54 44.35 0.70
C ILE A 242 15.47 43.31 1.33
N LEU A 243 15.43 43.17 2.66
CA LEU A 243 16.24 42.18 3.37
C LEU A 243 15.91 40.75 2.91
N ASN A 244 14.62 40.42 2.79
CA ASN A 244 14.17 39.12 2.30
C ASN A 244 14.68 38.83 0.87
N SER A 245 14.60 39.81 -0.03
CA SER A 245 15.08 39.65 -1.41
C SER A 245 16.60 39.44 -1.47
N ALA A 246 17.37 40.20 -0.71
CA ALA A 246 18.83 40.09 -0.71
C ALA A 246 19.31 38.75 -0.14
N VAL A 247 18.75 38.33 0.99
CA VAL A 247 19.11 37.04 1.61
C VAL A 247 18.67 35.87 0.73
N THR A 248 17.45 35.92 0.17
CA THR A 248 16.99 34.90 -0.79
C THR A 248 17.97 34.74 -1.97
N SER A 249 18.53 35.85 -2.46
CA SER A 249 19.46 35.83 -3.59
C SER A 249 20.82 35.26 -3.21
N LEU A 250 21.32 35.58 -2.01
CA LEU A 250 22.53 34.98 -1.45
C LEU A 250 22.41 33.45 -1.38
N LEU A 251 21.29 32.96 -0.85
CA LEU A 251 21.04 31.53 -0.72
C LEU A 251 20.94 30.83 -2.09
N GLU A 252 20.33 31.48 -3.08
CA GLU A 252 20.25 30.93 -4.43
C GLU A 252 21.60 30.92 -5.15
N TYR A 253 22.44 31.93 -4.91
CA TYR A 253 23.81 31.94 -5.44
C TYR A 253 24.63 30.79 -4.85
N LEU A 254 24.55 30.60 -3.53
CA LEU A 254 25.15 29.44 -2.86
C LEU A 254 24.65 28.12 -3.47
N ALA A 255 23.33 28.00 -3.69
CA ALA A 255 22.75 26.82 -4.32
C ALA A 255 23.31 26.59 -5.73
N GLN A 256 23.42 27.63 -6.55
CA GLN A 256 23.95 27.53 -7.91
C GLN A 256 25.41 27.08 -7.94
N SER A 257 26.26 27.61 -7.06
CA SER A 257 27.67 27.19 -6.99
C SER A 257 27.82 25.70 -6.79
N PHE A 258 26.87 25.07 -6.09
CA PHE A 258 26.83 23.63 -5.92
C PHE A 258 26.18 22.89 -7.09
N GLU A 259 25.22 23.49 -7.80
CA GLU A 259 24.53 22.87 -8.96
C GLU A 259 25.48 22.42 -10.07
N TYR A 260 26.61 23.12 -10.25
CA TYR A 260 27.63 22.73 -11.22
C TYR A 260 28.27 21.37 -10.92
N ILE A 261 28.19 20.91 -9.68
CA ILE A 261 28.86 19.70 -9.19
C ILE A 261 27.83 18.63 -8.78
N PHE A 262 26.71 19.05 -8.20
CA PHE A 262 25.68 18.17 -7.66
C PHE A 262 24.27 18.69 -7.96
N PRO A 263 23.28 17.80 -8.19
CA PRO A 263 21.87 18.21 -8.15
C PRO A 263 21.55 18.87 -6.81
N THR A 264 21.27 20.18 -6.81
CA THR A 264 21.13 20.97 -5.58
C THR A 264 19.71 21.50 -5.44
N HIS A 265 19.21 21.55 -4.21
CA HIS A 265 17.91 22.13 -3.89
C HIS A 265 17.96 23.00 -2.64
N LEU A 266 17.46 24.22 -2.75
CA LEU A 266 17.26 25.13 -1.63
C LEU A 266 15.80 25.07 -1.16
N ALA A 267 15.59 24.74 0.11
CA ALA A 267 14.27 24.66 0.75
C ALA A 267 13.81 26.05 1.24
N TYR A 268 12.57 26.44 0.95
CA TYR A 268 11.97 27.70 1.42
C TYR A 268 10.95 27.50 2.54
N SER A 269 10.48 26.26 2.68
CA SER A 269 9.59 25.84 3.73
C SER A 269 10.02 24.47 4.24
N ASN A 270 9.58 24.13 5.45
CA ASN A 270 9.79 22.81 6.04
C ASN A 270 9.31 21.65 5.14
N LEU A 271 8.34 21.88 4.25
CA LEU A 271 7.82 20.86 3.31
C LEU A 271 8.74 20.57 2.12
N GLU A 272 9.74 21.41 1.89
CA GLU A 272 10.72 21.24 0.81
C GLU A 272 11.96 20.47 1.29
N ILE A 273 12.05 20.18 2.59
CA ILE A 273 13.09 19.37 3.21
C ILE A 273 12.80 17.90 2.89
N ILE A 274 13.38 17.42 1.79
CA ILE A 274 13.26 16.04 1.32
C ILE A 274 14.66 15.49 1.12
N GLU A 275 14.92 14.32 1.67
CA GLU A 275 16.14 13.58 1.39
C GLU A 275 16.18 13.15 -0.08
N ARG A 276 17.13 13.70 -0.83
CA ARG A 276 17.35 13.40 -2.25
C ARG A 276 18.85 13.18 -2.48
N ARG A 277 19.20 12.44 -3.54
CA ARG A 277 20.60 12.36 -4.01
C ARG A 277 21.08 13.75 -4.45
N GLY A 278 22.31 14.09 -4.11
CA GLY A 278 22.87 15.44 -4.31
C GLY A 278 22.78 16.28 -3.04
N ILE A 279 22.55 17.59 -3.17
CA ILE A 279 22.58 18.56 -2.07
C ILE A 279 21.18 19.10 -1.77
N THR A 280 20.82 19.15 -0.49
CA THR A 280 19.67 19.91 0.02
C THR A 280 20.15 20.96 1.00
N ILE A 281 19.91 22.24 0.69
CA ILE A 281 20.20 23.39 1.56
C ILE A 281 18.93 23.74 2.31
N ILE A 282 18.99 23.71 3.63
CA ILE A 282 17.91 24.06 4.54
C ILE A 282 18.30 25.36 5.24
N PRO A 283 17.74 26.50 4.84
CA PRO A 283 17.98 27.76 5.53
C PRO A 283 17.09 27.87 6.77
N LYS A 284 17.57 28.57 7.78
CA LYS A 284 16.77 29.13 8.86
C LYS A 284 17.23 30.57 9.02
N VAL A 285 16.41 31.47 8.52
CA VAL A 285 16.74 32.89 8.43
C VAL A 285 15.78 33.66 9.32
N THR A 286 16.35 34.39 10.28
CA THR A 286 15.60 35.23 11.22
C THR A 286 16.14 36.65 11.20
N GLN A 287 15.25 37.63 11.10
CA GLN A 287 15.62 39.04 11.25
C GLN A 287 15.98 39.32 12.72
N VAL A 288 17.16 39.87 12.97
CA VAL A 288 17.67 40.17 14.32
C VAL A 288 18.31 41.56 14.29
N MET A 289 17.82 42.47 15.14
CA MET A 289 18.23 43.89 15.16
C MET A 289 18.12 44.52 13.75
N ASP A 290 19.16 45.22 13.28
CA ASP A 290 19.27 45.84 11.95
C ASP A 290 19.85 44.89 10.88
N GLY A 291 19.93 43.59 11.15
CA GLY A 291 20.51 42.60 10.24
C GLY A 291 19.70 41.32 10.16
N VAL A 292 20.33 40.28 9.61
CA VAL A 292 19.73 38.96 9.44
C VAL A 292 20.71 37.88 9.88
N ASP A 293 20.24 36.98 10.75
CA ASP A 293 20.95 35.76 11.13
C ASP A 293 20.57 34.65 10.15
N VAL A 294 21.56 34.11 9.44
CA VAL A 294 21.43 33.08 8.41
C VAL A 294 22.10 31.81 8.89
N LYS A 295 21.28 30.79 9.21
CA LYS A 295 21.77 29.44 9.55
C LYS A 295 21.43 28.49 8.43
N LEU A 296 22.41 27.79 7.88
CA LEU A 296 22.24 26.83 6.80
C LEU A 296 22.64 25.45 7.28
N GLU A 297 21.80 24.48 6.99
CA GLU A 297 22.13 23.07 7.03
C GLU A 297 22.19 22.55 5.58
N ILE A 298 23.39 22.17 5.14
CA ILE A 298 23.67 21.71 3.79
C ILE A 298 23.88 20.20 3.85
N ILE A 299 22.88 19.44 3.41
CA ILE A 299 22.87 17.98 3.44
C ILE A 299 23.30 17.44 2.08
N LEU A 300 24.38 16.66 2.04
CA LEU A 300 24.85 15.90 0.88
C LEU A 300 24.51 14.43 1.05
N LYS A 301 23.86 13.83 0.05
CA LYS A 301 23.62 12.38 -0.03
C LYS A 301 24.22 11.84 -1.34
N SER A 302 25.23 10.99 -1.23
CA SER A 302 25.94 10.40 -2.38
C SER A 302 26.43 9.00 -2.06
N GLU A 303 26.51 8.13 -3.08
CA GLU A 303 27.10 6.80 -2.97
C GLU A 303 28.62 6.85 -2.68
N ASN A 304 29.31 7.91 -3.17
CA ASN A 304 30.74 8.14 -2.95
C ASN A 304 30.96 9.31 -1.97
N ILE A 305 30.47 9.16 -0.75
CA ILE A 305 30.33 10.28 0.21
C ILE A 305 31.67 10.97 0.53
N GLU A 306 32.78 10.24 0.62
CA GLU A 306 34.09 10.84 1.01
C GLU A 306 34.68 11.76 -0.06
N THR A 307 34.60 11.35 -1.33
CA THR A 307 35.11 12.17 -2.45
C THR A 307 34.22 13.36 -2.70
N ASP A 308 32.91 13.16 -2.63
CA ASP A 308 31.94 14.21 -2.92
C ASP A 308 31.85 15.24 -1.79
N PHE A 309 32.04 14.81 -0.54
CA PHE A 309 32.14 15.73 0.59
C PHE A 309 33.35 16.67 0.46
N LYS A 310 34.52 16.17 0.02
CA LYS A 310 35.69 17.03 -0.25
C LYS A 310 35.40 18.06 -1.34
N LYS A 311 34.71 17.67 -2.41
CA LYS A 311 34.28 18.58 -3.48
C LYS A 311 33.30 19.63 -2.98
N LEU A 312 32.33 19.25 -2.14
CA LEU A 312 31.38 20.17 -1.51
C LEU A 312 32.11 21.22 -0.67
N ILE A 313 33.02 20.81 0.22
CA ILE A 313 33.76 21.74 1.09
C ILE A 313 34.63 22.68 0.26
N ALA A 314 35.29 22.19 -0.79
CA ALA A 314 36.06 23.04 -1.71
C ALA A 314 35.16 24.08 -2.39
N ALA A 315 34.05 23.64 -2.99
CA ALA A 315 33.09 24.54 -3.64
C ALA A 315 32.52 25.59 -2.68
N LEU A 316 32.21 25.20 -1.43
CA LEU A 316 31.69 26.12 -0.41
C LEU A 316 32.75 27.16 -0.03
N LYS A 317 34.01 26.75 0.19
CA LYS A 317 35.12 27.67 0.49
C LYS A 317 35.38 28.64 -0.65
N ASP A 318 35.39 28.17 -1.89
CA ASP A 318 35.59 29.00 -3.07
C ASP A 318 34.45 30.01 -3.23
N THR A 319 33.21 29.57 -3.03
CA THR A 319 32.02 30.44 -3.10
C THR A 319 32.07 31.52 -2.02
N LEU A 320 32.41 31.16 -0.78
CA LEU A 320 32.59 32.14 0.29
C LEU A 320 33.71 33.13 -0.01
N LYS A 321 34.84 32.66 -0.55
CA LYS A 321 35.95 33.53 -0.94
C LYS A 321 35.50 34.59 -1.96
N ILE A 322 34.74 34.19 -2.98
CA ILE A 322 34.15 35.11 -3.97
C ILE A 322 33.27 36.16 -3.28
N PHE A 323 32.39 35.75 -2.36
CA PHE A 323 31.58 36.69 -1.59
C PHE A 323 32.45 37.72 -0.83
N PHE A 324 33.50 37.28 -0.15
CA PHE A 324 34.37 38.18 0.62
C PHE A 324 35.18 39.13 -0.25
N GLU A 325 35.76 38.63 -1.34
CA GLU A 325 36.68 39.42 -2.17
C GLU A 325 35.94 40.33 -3.15
N GLU A 326 34.90 39.83 -3.82
CA GLU A 326 34.23 40.56 -4.90
C GLU A 326 33.00 41.34 -4.45
N ILE A 327 32.28 40.82 -3.44
CA ILE A 327 31.01 41.41 -3.01
C ILE A 327 31.23 42.34 -1.82
N PHE A 328 31.85 41.86 -0.75
CA PHE A 328 32.02 42.59 0.52
C PHE A 328 33.36 43.30 0.72
N LYS A 329 34.31 43.20 -0.23
CA LYS A 329 35.62 43.87 -0.17
C LYS A 329 36.40 43.64 1.15
N LYS A 330 36.23 42.45 1.77
CA LYS A 330 36.82 42.06 3.06
C LYS A 330 36.27 42.78 4.31
N GLU A 331 35.21 43.58 4.20
CA GLU A 331 34.55 44.28 5.32
C GLU A 331 33.33 43.47 5.82
N ALA A 332 33.52 42.19 6.15
CA ALA A 332 32.42 41.31 6.51
C ALA A 332 32.79 40.27 7.57
N PHE A 333 31.84 39.94 8.44
CA PHE A 333 31.95 38.83 9.37
C PHE A 333 32.06 37.51 8.60
N ARG A 334 33.05 36.68 8.96
CA ARG A 334 33.22 35.35 8.37
C ARG A 334 32.16 34.41 8.93
N PRO A 335 31.50 33.58 8.08
CA PRO A 335 30.60 32.57 8.59
C PRO A 335 31.38 31.53 9.38
N SER A 336 30.77 30.99 10.45
CA SER A 336 31.28 29.79 11.11
C SER A 336 30.77 28.56 10.36
N MET A 337 31.63 27.54 10.25
CA MET A 337 31.34 26.32 9.51
C MET A 337 31.74 25.10 10.32
N ASP A 338 30.78 24.22 10.55
CA ASP A 338 30.97 22.91 11.17
C ASP A 338 30.46 21.81 10.24
N SER A 339 30.97 20.59 10.38
CA SER A 339 30.54 19.48 9.50
C SER A 339 30.53 18.12 10.18
N ILE A 340 29.57 17.28 9.80
CA ILE A 340 29.40 15.90 10.28
C ILE A 340 29.31 14.96 9.06
N VAL A 341 29.99 13.82 9.12
CA VAL A 341 29.94 12.79 8.05
C VAL A 341 29.47 11.48 8.64
N GLU A 342 28.33 10.98 8.15
CA GLU A 342 27.72 9.71 8.54
C GLU A 342 27.89 8.68 7.41
N LYS A 343 28.85 7.77 7.57
CA LYS A 343 29.15 6.76 6.54
C LYS A 343 28.03 5.72 6.38
N GLU A 344 27.38 5.34 7.47
CA GLU A 344 26.31 4.33 7.48
C GLU A 344 25.08 4.76 6.68
N THR A 345 24.74 6.05 6.71
CA THR A 345 23.59 6.64 6.01
C THR A 345 23.98 7.25 4.66
N SER A 346 25.26 7.17 4.28
CA SER A 346 25.84 7.82 3.08
C SER A 346 25.47 9.31 2.99
N LYS A 347 25.56 9.99 4.14
CA LYS A 347 25.09 11.36 4.36
C LYS A 347 26.21 12.20 4.96
N ALA A 348 26.34 13.44 4.52
CA ALA A 348 27.20 14.44 5.13
C ALA A 348 26.42 15.73 5.33
N ILE A 349 26.66 16.42 6.43
CA ILE A 349 25.96 17.64 6.81
C ILE A 349 26.99 18.72 7.08
N VAL A 350 26.82 19.89 6.46
CA VAL A 350 27.61 21.09 6.74
C VAL A 350 26.69 22.15 7.35
N TYR A 351 27.03 22.62 8.53
CA TYR A 351 26.35 23.72 9.20
C TYR A 351 27.12 25.00 8.93
N LEU A 352 26.42 26.03 8.46
CA LEU A 352 26.98 27.35 8.22
C LEU A 352 26.15 28.39 8.96
N ASN A 353 26.75 29.15 9.87
CA ASN A 353 26.09 30.24 10.56
C ASN A 353 26.72 31.58 10.14
N TRP A 354 25.88 32.53 9.75
CA TRP A 354 26.33 33.80 9.22
C TRP A 354 25.40 34.95 9.61
N PHE A 355 25.95 35.95 10.29
CA PHE A 355 25.26 37.21 10.53
C PHE A 355 25.59 38.20 9.40
N LEU A 356 24.54 38.73 8.76
CA LEU A 356 24.63 39.76 7.73
C LEU A 356 24.04 41.06 8.28
N ASP A 357 24.86 42.11 8.39
CA ASP A 357 24.37 43.44 8.76
C ASP A 357 23.67 44.17 7.59
N ARG A 358 23.08 45.33 7.88
CA ARG A 358 22.32 46.11 6.90
C ARG A 358 23.16 46.55 5.69
N GLU A 359 24.40 46.99 5.91
CA GLU A 359 25.27 47.52 4.85
C GLU A 359 25.71 46.42 3.88
N MET A 360 26.03 45.25 4.43
CA MET A 360 26.30 44.03 3.67
C MET A 360 25.08 43.65 2.82
N ILE A 361 23.88 43.72 3.40
CA ILE A 361 22.63 43.38 2.71
C ILE A 361 22.30 44.37 1.59
N GLU A 362 22.51 45.68 1.80
CA GLU A 362 22.32 46.69 0.76
C GLU A 362 23.32 46.52 -0.39
N THR A 363 24.56 46.14 -0.08
CA THR A 363 25.60 45.85 -1.08
C THR A 363 25.25 44.63 -1.92
N LEU A 364 24.77 43.55 -1.28
CA LEU A 364 24.20 42.40 -1.97
C LEU A 364 23.04 42.85 -2.86
N TYR A 365 22.06 43.57 -2.31
CA TYR A 365 20.86 44.00 -3.04
C TYR A 365 21.16 44.81 -4.30
N LYS A 366 22.16 45.70 -4.27
CA LYS A 366 22.60 46.50 -5.43
C LYS A 366 23.29 45.66 -6.51
N LYS A 367 23.98 44.58 -6.13
CA LYS A 367 24.74 43.72 -7.06
C LYS A 367 23.94 42.53 -7.60
N ILE A 368 22.77 42.23 -7.05
CA ILE A 368 21.95 41.07 -7.48
C ILE A 368 21.27 41.31 -8.83
N ASN A 369 21.43 40.34 -9.74
CA ASN A 369 20.71 40.31 -11.02
C ASN A 369 19.25 39.83 -10.83
N ARG A 370 18.30 40.77 -10.89
CA ARG A 370 16.85 40.49 -10.70
C ARG A 370 16.23 39.63 -11.81
N LYS A 371 16.74 39.71 -13.05
CA LYS A 371 16.23 38.90 -14.18
C LYS A 371 16.51 37.41 -13.96
N TRP A 372 17.59 37.10 -13.26
CA TRP A 372 18.04 35.75 -12.91
C TRP A 372 17.26 35.13 -11.72
N LEU A 373 16.92 35.93 -10.70
CA LEU A 373 16.06 35.45 -9.61
C LEU A 373 14.66 35.02 -10.12
N LEU A 374 14.15 35.76 -11.11
CA LEU A 374 12.84 35.53 -11.71
C LEU A 374 12.75 34.20 -12.49
N THR A 375 13.82 33.78 -13.18
CA THR A 375 13.82 32.50 -13.92
C THR A 375 13.84 31.29 -12.98
N ARG A 376 14.53 31.35 -11.83
CA ARG A 376 14.50 30.27 -10.82
C ARG A 376 13.17 30.22 -10.05
N LEU A 377 12.63 31.38 -9.67
CA LEU A 377 11.28 31.47 -9.10
C LEU A 377 10.21 30.97 -10.07
N TYR A 378 10.41 31.12 -11.38
CA TYR A 378 9.53 30.57 -12.42
C TYR A 378 9.52 29.04 -12.42
N TYR A 379 10.67 28.36 -12.37
CA TYR A 379 10.72 26.89 -12.23
C TYR A 379 10.01 26.39 -10.97
N ARG A 380 10.03 27.14 -9.87
CA ARG A 380 9.22 26.82 -8.67
C ARG A 380 7.73 27.09 -8.85
N LYS A 381 7.36 28.18 -9.54
CA LYS A 381 5.97 28.46 -9.93
C LYS A 381 5.40 27.32 -10.78
N GLN A 382 6.22 26.60 -11.55
CA GLN A 382 5.77 25.44 -12.33
C GLN A 382 5.18 24.33 -11.46
N LEU A 383 5.70 24.06 -10.25
CA LEU A 383 5.12 23.00 -9.41
C LEU A 383 3.74 23.41 -8.88
N LYS A 384 3.59 24.67 -8.43
CA LYS A 384 2.27 25.22 -8.08
C LYS A 384 1.33 25.27 -9.29
N SER A 385 1.85 25.58 -10.47
CA SER A 385 1.09 25.59 -11.72
C SER A 385 0.59 24.19 -12.06
N LYS A 386 1.46 23.18 -12.02
CA LYS A 386 1.11 21.77 -12.26
C LYS A 386 0.08 21.26 -11.26
N LEU A 387 0.21 21.64 -9.99
CA LEU A 387 -0.78 21.30 -8.97
C LEU A 387 -2.14 21.95 -9.24
N ARG A 388 -2.16 23.23 -9.64
CA ARG A 388 -3.39 23.91 -10.08
C ARG A 388 -4.00 23.26 -11.32
N GLU A 389 -3.16 22.86 -12.26
CA GLU A 389 -3.55 22.19 -13.50
C GLU A 389 -4.13 20.80 -13.21
N PHE A 390 -3.51 20.03 -12.32
CA PHE A 390 -4.07 18.77 -11.80
C PHE A 390 -5.44 18.97 -11.14
N PHE A 391 -5.60 20.00 -10.31
CA PHE A 391 -6.90 20.32 -9.72
C PHE A 391 -7.93 20.77 -10.75
N LYS A 392 -7.51 21.46 -11.80
CA LYS A 392 -8.38 21.80 -12.92
C LYS A 392 -8.84 20.54 -13.65
N LEU A 393 -7.90 19.63 -13.97
CA LEU A 393 -8.20 18.33 -14.57
C LEU A 393 -9.20 17.52 -13.74
N LEU A 394 -9.03 17.46 -12.41
CA LEU A 394 -9.99 16.79 -11.52
C LEU A 394 -11.38 17.44 -11.54
N LYS A 395 -11.46 18.78 -11.56
CA LYS A 395 -12.74 19.52 -11.52
C LYS A 395 -13.53 19.37 -12.82
N GLU A 396 -12.83 19.36 -13.94
CA GLU A 396 -13.39 19.34 -15.30
C GLU A 396 -13.37 17.94 -15.92
N PHE A 397 -13.01 16.91 -15.14
CA PHE A 397 -12.80 15.55 -15.65
C PHE A 397 -14.04 15.01 -16.38
N ARG A 398 -13.83 14.59 -17.62
CA ARG A 398 -14.76 13.78 -18.40
C ARG A 398 -14.08 12.48 -18.76
N PHE A 399 -14.78 11.37 -18.60
CA PHE A 399 -14.19 10.06 -18.81
C PHE A 399 -13.82 9.86 -20.28
N SER A 400 -12.54 9.64 -20.53
CA SER A 400 -11.98 9.00 -21.73
C SER A 400 -10.69 8.29 -21.32
N PRO A 401 -10.23 7.27 -22.06
CA PRO A 401 -8.95 6.63 -21.79
C PRO A 401 -7.78 7.62 -21.79
N GLU A 402 -7.73 8.60 -22.70
CA GLU A 402 -6.64 9.59 -22.74
C GLU A 402 -6.69 10.53 -21.53
N ASN A 403 -7.88 10.98 -21.14
CA ASN A 403 -8.05 11.83 -19.97
C ASN A 403 -7.67 11.10 -18.68
N LEU A 404 -8.02 9.82 -18.57
CA LEU A 404 -7.62 8.95 -17.46
C LEU A 404 -6.10 8.86 -17.36
N GLU A 405 -5.41 8.60 -18.48
CA GLU A 405 -3.95 8.51 -18.52
C GLU A 405 -3.29 9.85 -18.22
N THR A 406 -3.84 10.95 -18.75
CA THR A 406 -3.35 12.31 -18.48
C THR A 406 -3.47 12.66 -17.00
N LEU A 407 -4.61 12.32 -16.38
CA LEU A 407 -4.87 12.58 -14.96
C LEU A 407 -3.86 11.86 -14.07
N PHE A 408 -3.69 10.55 -14.25
CA PHE A 408 -2.76 9.77 -13.44
C PHE A 408 -1.30 10.11 -13.75
N SER A 409 -0.93 10.37 -15.00
CA SER A 409 0.42 10.82 -15.35
C SER A 409 0.77 12.16 -14.69
N SER A 410 -0.19 13.09 -14.62
CA SER A 410 -0.02 14.36 -13.92
C SER A 410 0.20 14.16 -12.41
N LEU A 411 -0.62 13.31 -11.78
CA LEU A 411 -0.50 12.97 -10.37
C LEU A 411 0.82 12.24 -10.05
N GLU A 412 1.21 11.27 -10.86
CA GLU A 412 2.49 10.56 -10.73
C GLU A 412 3.67 11.51 -10.86
N SER A 413 3.61 12.46 -11.80
CA SER A 413 4.63 13.49 -11.96
C SER A 413 4.76 14.36 -10.71
N LEU A 414 3.63 14.76 -10.11
CA LEU A 414 3.61 15.52 -8.87
C LEU A 414 4.17 14.71 -7.69
N TRP A 415 3.75 13.44 -7.55
CA TRP A 415 4.21 12.54 -6.49
C TRP A 415 5.72 12.31 -6.56
N LYS A 416 6.23 11.98 -7.74
CA LYS A 416 7.68 11.76 -7.98
C LYS A 416 8.51 13.01 -7.69
N LYS A 417 7.96 14.21 -7.94
CA LYS A 417 8.66 15.48 -7.68
C LYS A 417 8.63 15.88 -6.21
N ASN A 418 7.47 15.83 -5.57
CA ASN A 418 7.29 16.18 -4.17
C ASN A 418 5.99 15.57 -3.61
N TYR A 419 6.11 14.39 -2.98
CA TYR A 419 4.98 13.69 -2.36
C TYR A 419 4.38 14.43 -1.16
N LEU A 420 5.19 15.20 -0.40
CA LEU A 420 4.71 15.96 0.77
C LEU A 420 3.69 17.01 0.38
N ILE A 421 3.88 17.66 -0.75
CA ILE A 421 2.92 18.63 -1.29
C ILE A 421 1.60 17.91 -1.61
N VAL A 422 1.63 16.75 -2.26
CA VAL A 422 0.40 15.98 -2.54
C VAL A 422 -0.31 15.57 -1.24
N LYS A 423 0.45 15.13 -0.22
CA LYS A 423 -0.08 14.80 1.11
C LYS A 423 -0.72 15.99 1.81
N LEU A 424 -0.15 17.19 1.69
CA LEU A 424 -0.72 18.41 2.28
C LEU A 424 -2.10 18.73 1.70
N TYR A 425 -2.28 18.52 0.40
CA TYR A 425 -3.55 18.74 -0.26
C TYR A 425 -4.48 17.52 -0.23
N SER A 426 -4.21 16.51 0.61
CA SER A 426 -5.01 15.28 0.77
C SER A 426 -6.50 15.55 0.96
N LYS A 427 -6.86 16.51 1.82
CA LYS A 427 -8.25 16.90 2.08
C LYS A 427 -8.93 17.47 0.83
N GLU A 428 -8.24 18.32 0.08
CA GLU A 428 -8.78 18.89 -1.17
C GLU A 428 -8.94 17.84 -2.25
N ILE A 429 -7.96 16.94 -2.40
CA ILE A 429 -8.02 15.80 -3.31
C ILE A 429 -9.23 14.93 -2.96
N LYS A 430 -9.34 14.48 -1.70
CA LYS A 430 -10.47 13.69 -1.19
C LYS A 430 -11.82 14.36 -1.50
N ASN A 431 -11.96 15.64 -1.15
CA ASN A 431 -13.18 16.40 -1.37
C ASN A 431 -13.57 16.49 -2.86
N LEU A 432 -12.60 16.60 -3.77
CA LEU A 432 -12.88 16.62 -5.21
C LEU A 432 -13.30 15.24 -5.73
N PHE A 433 -12.63 14.17 -5.30
CA PHE A 433 -13.01 12.81 -5.64
C PHE A 433 -14.43 12.46 -5.16
N GLU A 434 -14.81 12.92 -3.97
CA GLU A 434 -16.17 12.79 -3.42
C GLU A 434 -17.18 13.62 -4.20
N LYS A 435 -16.98 14.94 -4.32
CA LYS A 435 -17.94 15.84 -4.99
C LYS A 435 -18.20 15.48 -6.45
N LYS A 436 -17.22 14.91 -7.13
CA LYS A 436 -17.31 14.53 -8.56
C LYS A 436 -17.57 13.02 -8.75
N ASN A 437 -17.74 12.25 -7.68
CA ASN A 437 -17.94 10.81 -7.73
C ASN A 437 -16.86 10.07 -8.57
N LEU A 438 -15.60 10.48 -8.42
CA LEU A 438 -14.47 9.99 -9.23
C LEU A 438 -13.71 8.82 -8.59
N TRP A 439 -14.16 8.34 -7.42
CA TRP A 439 -13.53 7.19 -6.74
C TRP A 439 -13.33 5.96 -7.63
N PRO A 440 -14.26 5.58 -8.54
CA PRO A 440 -14.05 4.44 -9.42
C PRO A 440 -12.74 4.51 -10.25
N LEU A 441 -12.22 5.71 -10.53
CA LEU A 441 -10.94 5.89 -11.22
C LEU A 441 -9.76 5.29 -10.44
N ILE A 442 -9.80 5.35 -9.11
CA ILE A 442 -8.76 4.76 -8.24
C ILE A 442 -8.75 3.23 -8.37
N GLY A 443 -9.91 2.61 -8.55
CA GLY A 443 -10.01 1.18 -8.83
C GLY A 443 -9.33 0.80 -10.16
N VAL A 444 -9.58 1.59 -11.22
CA VAL A 444 -8.93 1.41 -12.53
C VAL A 444 -7.42 1.54 -12.41
N TYR A 445 -6.95 2.59 -11.71
CA TYR A 445 -5.53 2.83 -11.49
C TYR A 445 -4.87 1.71 -10.69
N GLY A 446 -5.52 1.25 -9.63
CA GLY A 446 -5.03 0.15 -8.80
C GLY A 446 -4.87 -1.14 -9.58
N LEU A 447 -5.86 -1.51 -10.41
CA LEU A 447 -5.79 -2.70 -11.26
C LEU A 447 -4.67 -2.61 -12.30
N LYS A 448 -4.41 -1.41 -12.86
CA LYS A 448 -3.26 -1.17 -13.76
C LYS A 448 -1.92 -1.37 -13.04
N LEU A 449 -1.84 -0.98 -11.76
CA LEU A 449 -0.61 -1.04 -10.96
C LEU A 449 -0.36 -2.38 -10.26
N GLU A 450 -1.32 -3.30 -10.21
CA GLU A 450 -1.17 -4.57 -9.48
C GLU A 450 0.03 -5.39 -9.98
N ASN A 451 0.35 -5.26 -11.28
CA ASN A 451 1.49 -5.90 -11.93
C ASN A 451 2.71 -4.97 -12.11
N ALA A 452 2.64 -3.72 -11.64
CA ALA A 452 3.73 -2.77 -11.77
C ALA A 452 4.83 -3.01 -10.73
N ASN A 453 6.10 -2.93 -11.14
CA ASN A 453 7.26 -3.13 -10.26
C ASN A 453 7.74 -1.84 -9.57
N SER A 454 7.04 -0.71 -9.75
CA SER A 454 7.47 0.57 -9.16
C SER A 454 7.01 0.73 -7.70
N SER A 455 7.95 0.75 -6.76
CA SER A 455 7.66 1.01 -5.33
C SER A 455 7.00 2.36 -5.10
N GLN A 456 7.49 3.41 -5.77
CA GLN A 456 6.94 4.77 -5.64
C GLN A 456 5.47 4.87 -6.08
N LEU A 457 5.06 4.15 -7.13
CA LEU A 457 3.67 4.14 -7.57
C LEU A 457 2.76 3.35 -6.63
N LYS A 458 3.29 2.29 -5.99
CA LYS A 458 2.57 1.56 -4.94
C LYS A 458 2.34 2.43 -3.70
N GLU A 459 3.31 3.26 -3.33
CA GLU A 459 3.14 4.25 -2.26
C GLU A 459 2.08 5.30 -2.60
N LEU A 460 2.04 5.78 -3.84
CA LEU A 460 0.99 6.69 -4.31
C LEU A 460 -0.40 6.03 -4.24
N LEU A 461 -0.52 4.79 -4.72
CA LEU A 461 -1.78 4.04 -4.62
C LEU A 461 -2.21 3.86 -3.15
N HIS A 462 -1.29 3.48 -2.27
CA HIS A 462 -1.58 3.33 -0.84
C HIS A 462 -2.04 4.65 -0.22
N PHE A 463 -1.41 5.77 -0.57
CA PHE A 463 -1.86 7.11 -0.16
C PHE A 463 -3.28 7.43 -0.66
N LEU A 464 -3.61 7.14 -1.92
CA LEU A 464 -4.94 7.40 -2.46
C LEU A 464 -6.01 6.54 -1.77
N LEU A 465 -5.70 5.29 -1.45
CA LEU A 465 -6.56 4.39 -0.70
C LEU A 465 -6.75 4.86 0.76
N SER A 466 -5.69 5.35 1.39
CA SER A 466 -5.73 5.83 2.78
C SER A 466 -6.60 7.08 2.93
N LEU A 467 -6.81 7.89 1.89
CA LEU A 467 -7.76 9.03 1.93
C LEU A 467 -9.19 8.60 2.30
N LYS A 468 -9.56 7.35 1.99
CA LYS A 468 -10.86 6.73 2.30
C LYS A 468 -10.76 5.64 3.38
N ASN A 469 -9.65 5.59 4.12
CA ASN A 469 -9.38 4.59 5.17
C ASN A 469 -9.37 3.13 4.66
N TYR A 470 -8.90 2.92 3.42
CA TYR A 470 -8.65 1.58 2.89
C TYR A 470 -7.16 1.22 2.96
N GLU A 471 -6.87 -0.01 3.33
CA GLU A 471 -5.50 -0.53 3.49
C GLU A 471 -4.92 -1.03 2.17
N ASN A 472 -5.77 -1.60 1.31
CA ASN A 472 -5.36 -2.19 0.03
C ASN A 472 -6.46 -2.10 -1.04
N LEU A 473 -6.08 -2.39 -2.29
CA LEU A 473 -6.97 -2.32 -3.44
C LEU A 473 -8.17 -3.28 -3.34
N HIS A 474 -7.95 -4.51 -2.85
CA HIS A 474 -9.01 -5.50 -2.72
C HIS A 474 -10.09 -4.99 -1.73
N GLN A 475 -9.68 -4.37 -0.62
CA GLN A 475 -10.62 -3.75 0.33
C GLN A 475 -11.43 -2.62 -0.33
N PHE A 476 -10.77 -1.75 -1.10
CA PHE A 476 -11.44 -0.68 -1.85
C PHE A 476 -12.48 -1.25 -2.82
N LEU A 477 -12.09 -2.21 -3.66
CA LEU A 477 -12.98 -2.82 -4.64
C LEU A 477 -14.13 -3.59 -4.00
N ALA A 478 -13.91 -4.23 -2.85
CA ALA A 478 -14.97 -4.92 -2.12
C ALA A 478 -16.03 -3.93 -1.58
N LYS A 479 -15.60 -2.81 -0.97
CA LYS A 479 -16.52 -1.89 -0.27
C LYS A 479 -17.19 -0.86 -1.19
N GLU A 480 -16.55 -0.43 -2.27
CA GLU A 480 -17.14 0.53 -3.21
C GLU A 480 -18.20 -0.11 -4.13
N ASN A 481 -19.35 0.52 -4.33
CA ASN A 481 -20.46 -0.04 -5.14
C ASN A 481 -20.46 0.36 -6.61
N ARG A 482 -19.50 1.20 -7.03
CA ARG A 482 -19.46 1.74 -8.39
C ARG A 482 -18.10 1.46 -9.01
N TYR A 483 -18.10 0.93 -10.23
CA TYR A 483 -16.90 0.50 -10.93
C TYR A 483 -16.91 1.04 -12.35
N PHE A 484 -15.75 1.51 -12.81
CA PHE A 484 -15.50 1.78 -14.23
C PHE A 484 -14.58 0.68 -14.73
N VAL A 485 -14.99 -0.04 -15.77
CA VAL A 485 -14.24 -1.20 -16.24
C VAL A 485 -14.11 -1.21 -17.76
N PRO A 486 -12.94 -1.60 -18.28
CA PRO A 486 -12.79 -1.89 -19.69
C PRO A 486 -13.45 -3.24 -20.00
N VAL A 487 -14.10 -3.34 -21.16
CA VAL A 487 -14.70 -4.59 -21.64
C VAL A 487 -13.68 -5.32 -22.51
N LYS A 488 -13.27 -6.52 -22.07
CA LYS A 488 -12.42 -7.39 -22.87
C LYS A 488 -13.26 -8.06 -23.95
N THR A 489 -12.97 -7.74 -25.21
CA THR A 489 -13.73 -8.28 -26.34
C THR A 489 -12.81 -8.67 -27.50
N LYS A 490 -13.30 -9.56 -28.37
CA LYS A 490 -12.58 -10.02 -29.56
C LYS A 490 -13.09 -9.28 -30.79
N ARG A 491 -12.21 -9.06 -31.77
CA ARG A 491 -12.52 -8.32 -33.02
C ARG A 491 -13.75 -8.84 -33.76
N ILE A 492 -14.03 -10.13 -33.65
CA ILE A 492 -15.22 -10.78 -34.25
C ILE A 492 -16.55 -10.20 -33.72
N TYR A 493 -16.58 -9.60 -32.53
CA TYR A 493 -17.77 -9.02 -31.92
C TYR A 493 -17.91 -7.50 -32.15
N ARG A 494 -16.98 -6.87 -32.89
CA ARG A 494 -17.07 -5.45 -33.27
C ARG A 494 -18.41 -5.07 -33.93
N PRO A 495 -19.00 -5.88 -34.84
CA PRO A 495 -20.29 -5.54 -35.42
C PRO A 495 -21.42 -5.44 -34.39
N ASN A 496 -21.36 -6.21 -33.30
CA ASN A 496 -22.34 -6.12 -32.21
C ASN A 496 -22.21 -4.78 -31.49
N TRP A 497 -20.98 -4.33 -31.22
CA TRP A 497 -20.71 -3.02 -30.63
C TRP A 497 -21.15 -1.86 -31.52
N GLU A 498 -20.83 -1.91 -32.81
CA GLU A 498 -21.26 -0.87 -33.77
C GLU A 498 -22.78 -0.75 -33.83
N ARG A 499 -23.50 -1.87 -33.72
CA ARG A 499 -24.95 -1.89 -33.64
C ARG A 499 -25.45 -1.22 -32.36
N VAL A 500 -24.91 -1.58 -31.21
CA VAL A 500 -25.26 -0.97 -29.91
C VAL A 500 -25.05 0.55 -29.95
N ILE A 501 -23.93 1.02 -30.49
CA ILE A 501 -23.60 2.45 -30.58
C ILE A 501 -24.56 3.18 -31.53
N ARG A 502 -24.82 2.63 -32.72
CA ARG A 502 -25.68 3.26 -33.74
C ARG A 502 -27.16 3.29 -33.32
N GLU A 503 -27.64 2.19 -32.75
CA GLU A 503 -29.04 2.02 -32.35
C GLU A 503 -29.31 2.52 -30.92
N LYS A 504 -28.27 2.91 -30.16
CA LYS A 504 -28.34 3.30 -28.73
C LYS A 504 -29.05 2.23 -27.88
N GLN A 505 -28.68 0.97 -28.09
CA GLN A 505 -29.25 -0.14 -27.34
C GLN A 505 -28.76 -0.13 -25.89
N ASP A 506 -29.62 -0.54 -24.96
CA ASP A 506 -29.22 -0.78 -23.58
C ASP A 506 -28.29 -2.00 -23.49
N ILE A 507 -27.44 -2.00 -22.46
CA ILE A 507 -26.51 -3.08 -22.15
C ILE A 507 -26.77 -3.64 -20.76
N TYR A 508 -26.58 -4.94 -20.60
CA TYR A 508 -26.72 -5.58 -19.30
C TYR A 508 -25.64 -6.64 -19.07
N LEU A 509 -25.39 -6.90 -17.79
CA LEU A 509 -24.46 -7.94 -17.37
C LEU A 509 -25.23 -9.23 -17.10
N LYS A 510 -24.65 -10.33 -17.57
CA LYS A 510 -25.16 -11.68 -17.30
C LYS A 510 -24.03 -12.50 -16.70
N ALA A 511 -24.25 -13.03 -15.50
CA ALA A 511 -23.39 -14.05 -14.93
C ALA A 511 -23.48 -15.30 -15.80
N GLU A 512 -22.35 -15.83 -16.26
CA GLU A 512 -22.34 -17.13 -16.94
C GLU A 512 -22.50 -18.25 -15.90
N PRO A 513 -23.57 -19.06 -15.98
CA PRO A 513 -23.84 -20.10 -14.99
C PRO A 513 -22.94 -21.35 -15.14
N LEU A 514 -21.92 -21.33 -16.00
CA LEU A 514 -21.21 -22.53 -16.45
C LEU A 514 -19.72 -22.49 -16.12
N ASN A 515 -19.37 -22.52 -14.84
CA ASN A 515 -18.26 -23.37 -14.38
C ASN A 515 -18.29 -23.55 -12.84
N PRO A 516 -18.49 -24.75 -12.30
CA PRO A 516 -18.23 -25.05 -10.89
C PRO A 516 -16.75 -24.84 -10.49
N GLN A 517 -15.85 -24.72 -11.47
CA GLN A 517 -14.39 -24.71 -11.34
C GLN A 517 -13.72 -23.38 -11.72
N SER A 518 -14.48 -22.30 -12.01
CA SER A 518 -13.93 -20.97 -12.34
C SER A 518 -14.58 -19.89 -11.47
N PRO A 519 -13.90 -18.75 -11.19
CA PRO A 519 -14.60 -17.56 -10.71
C PRO A 519 -15.74 -17.22 -11.68
N VAL A 520 -16.83 -16.66 -11.14
CA VAL A 520 -18.01 -16.30 -11.93
C VAL A 520 -17.60 -15.27 -12.98
N THR A 521 -17.72 -15.66 -14.24
CA THR A 521 -17.45 -14.77 -15.38
C THR A 521 -18.72 -13.97 -15.65
N TYR A 522 -18.62 -12.64 -15.63
CA TYR A 522 -19.69 -11.78 -16.12
C TYR A 522 -19.44 -11.39 -17.55
N THR A 523 -20.46 -11.64 -18.37
CA THR A 523 -20.47 -11.30 -19.78
C THR A 523 -21.43 -10.15 -20.02
N LEU A 524 -21.04 -9.26 -20.91
CA LEU A 524 -21.83 -8.11 -21.31
C LEU A 524 -22.64 -8.47 -22.55
N HIS A 525 -23.93 -8.16 -22.53
CA HIS A 525 -24.85 -8.39 -23.64
C HIS A 525 -25.60 -7.12 -23.99
N SER A 526 -25.98 -6.98 -25.27
CA SER A 526 -26.93 -5.96 -25.69
C SER A 526 -28.37 -6.37 -25.35
N GLU A 527 -29.30 -5.44 -25.40
CA GLU A 527 -30.75 -5.66 -25.20
C GLU A 527 -31.29 -6.87 -25.99
N ASP A 528 -30.83 -7.05 -27.23
CA ASP A 528 -31.19 -8.19 -28.10
C ASP A 528 -30.56 -9.54 -27.70
N GLY A 529 -29.76 -9.58 -26.62
CA GLY A 529 -29.06 -10.77 -26.14
C GLY A 529 -27.76 -11.11 -26.89
N LYS A 530 -27.19 -10.17 -27.65
CA LYS A 530 -25.91 -10.40 -28.34
C LYS A 530 -24.73 -10.17 -27.42
N PHE A 531 -23.76 -11.09 -27.44
CA PHE A 531 -22.53 -10.97 -26.68
C PHE A 531 -21.66 -9.80 -27.14
N LEU A 532 -21.19 -9.01 -26.18
CA LEU A 532 -20.34 -7.84 -26.39
C LEU A 532 -18.93 -8.02 -25.81
N GLY A 533 -18.77 -8.78 -24.73
CA GLY A 533 -17.46 -9.03 -24.12
C GLY A 533 -17.54 -9.48 -22.66
N VAL A 534 -16.42 -9.39 -21.95
CA VAL A 534 -16.25 -9.85 -20.57
C VAL A 534 -15.64 -8.74 -19.72
N ILE A 535 -16.06 -8.61 -18.46
CA ILE A 535 -15.45 -7.68 -17.51
C ILE A 535 -14.27 -8.32 -16.75
N PRO A 536 -13.36 -7.55 -16.13
CA PRO A 536 -12.24 -8.11 -15.38
C PRO A 536 -12.69 -9.04 -14.24
N GLU A 537 -12.01 -10.18 -14.08
CA GLU A 537 -12.33 -11.24 -13.10
C GLU A 537 -12.43 -10.71 -11.66
N ILE A 538 -11.52 -9.82 -11.25
CA ILE A 538 -11.54 -9.26 -9.89
C ILE A 538 -12.83 -8.48 -9.62
N ILE A 539 -13.30 -7.73 -10.62
CA ILE A 539 -14.53 -6.95 -10.50
C ILE A 539 -15.76 -7.88 -10.56
N ALA A 540 -15.72 -8.87 -11.46
CA ALA A 540 -16.74 -9.91 -11.56
C ALA A 540 -16.96 -10.65 -10.21
N HIS A 541 -15.88 -10.97 -9.49
CA HIS A 541 -15.96 -11.61 -8.17
C HIS A 541 -16.73 -10.75 -7.16
N TYR A 542 -16.37 -9.47 -7.03
CA TYR A 542 -17.03 -8.57 -6.08
C TYR A 542 -18.47 -8.24 -6.47
N ILE A 543 -18.77 -8.15 -7.76
CA ILE A 543 -20.16 -8.01 -8.25
C ILE A 543 -20.97 -9.24 -7.87
N THR A 544 -20.43 -10.45 -8.07
CA THR A 544 -21.09 -11.70 -7.68
C THR A 544 -21.44 -11.69 -6.20
N ALA A 545 -20.46 -11.39 -5.35
CA ALA A 545 -20.67 -11.35 -3.90
C ALA A 545 -21.79 -10.37 -3.54
N LYS A 546 -21.82 -9.19 -4.16
CA LYS A 546 -22.87 -8.18 -3.94
C LYS A 546 -24.24 -8.66 -4.40
N GLU A 547 -24.34 -9.24 -5.60
CA GLU A 547 -25.58 -9.80 -6.11
C GLU A 547 -26.13 -10.91 -5.19
N THR A 548 -25.27 -11.79 -4.65
CA THR A 548 -25.70 -12.83 -3.71
C THR A 548 -26.23 -12.29 -2.38
N THR A 549 -25.88 -11.05 -2.01
CA THR A 549 -26.47 -10.36 -0.85
C THR A 549 -27.78 -9.63 -1.15
N GLY A 550 -28.29 -9.75 -2.38
CA GLY A 550 -29.55 -9.15 -2.82
C GLY A 550 -29.41 -7.77 -3.47
N LYS A 551 -28.19 -7.31 -3.75
CA LYS A 551 -27.99 -6.05 -4.50
C LYS A 551 -28.36 -6.20 -5.96
N THR A 552 -28.92 -5.14 -6.52
CA THR A 552 -29.25 -5.10 -7.96
C THR A 552 -28.10 -4.51 -8.75
N ILE A 553 -27.76 -5.12 -9.89
CA ILE A 553 -26.67 -4.65 -10.76
C ILE A 553 -27.26 -3.80 -11.87
N LYS A 554 -26.80 -2.56 -11.99
CA LYS A 554 -27.02 -1.71 -13.17
C LYS A 554 -25.73 -1.57 -13.96
N CYS A 555 -25.82 -1.77 -15.27
CA CYS A 555 -24.71 -1.55 -16.19
C CYS A 555 -25.11 -0.47 -17.18
N ARG A 556 -24.21 0.46 -17.47
CA ARG A 556 -24.42 1.57 -18.41
C ARG A 556 -23.18 1.80 -19.24
N GLU A 557 -23.37 2.38 -20.42
CA GLU A 557 -22.29 2.92 -21.23
C GLU A 557 -21.54 3.99 -20.42
N LEU A 558 -20.22 3.90 -20.40
CA LEU A 558 -19.34 4.95 -19.87
C LEU A 558 -18.58 5.66 -20.98
N TYR A 559 -18.02 4.89 -21.93
CA TYR A 559 -17.32 5.41 -23.10
C TYR A 559 -17.19 4.35 -24.18
N PHE A 560 -17.62 4.68 -25.40
CA PHE A 560 -17.41 3.85 -26.60
C PHE A 560 -16.69 4.64 -27.68
N ASP A 561 -15.59 4.07 -28.19
CA ASP A 561 -14.88 4.58 -29.36
C ASP A 561 -15.35 3.84 -30.63
N PRO A 562 -16.00 4.53 -31.59
CA PRO A 562 -16.46 3.91 -32.83
C PRO A 562 -15.33 3.69 -33.85
N ASP A 563 -14.24 4.45 -33.75
CA ASP A 563 -13.20 4.54 -34.79
C ASP A 563 -12.09 3.51 -34.55
N ILE A 564 -11.75 3.23 -33.29
CA ILE A 564 -10.66 2.34 -32.91
C ILE A 564 -11.21 1.07 -32.26
N PHE A 565 -10.77 -0.11 -32.71
CA PHE A 565 -11.00 -1.38 -31.99
C PHE A 565 -9.72 -1.77 -31.24
N SER A 566 -9.73 -1.58 -29.92
CA SER A 566 -8.66 -1.97 -29.01
C SER A 566 -9.25 -2.48 -27.69
N ASP A 567 -8.40 -3.04 -26.82
CA ASP A 567 -8.78 -3.51 -25.48
C ASP A 567 -9.26 -2.36 -24.55
N THR A 568 -9.17 -1.10 -25.01
CA THR A 568 -9.59 0.09 -24.27
C THR A 568 -10.72 0.85 -24.94
N SER A 569 -11.27 0.34 -26.04
CA SER A 569 -12.29 1.07 -26.82
C SER A 569 -13.67 1.08 -26.18
N TYR A 570 -13.96 0.12 -25.31
CA TYR A 570 -15.28 -0.04 -24.72
C TYR A 570 -15.20 -0.07 -23.20
N TRP A 571 -15.84 0.92 -22.57
CA TRP A 571 -15.89 1.06 -21.13
C TRP A 571 -17.34 1.12 -20.66
N VAL A 572 -17.58 0.43 -19.56
CA VAL A 572 -18.89 0.41 -18.91
C VAL A 572 -18.76 0.86 -17.47
N GLU A 573 -19.84 1.49 -17.01
CA GLU A 573 -20.07 1.77 -15.61
C GLU A 573 -20.95 0.68 -15.02
N ILE A 574 -20.55 0.16 -13.87
CA ILE A 574 -21.31 -0.83 -13.12
C ILE A 574 -21.62 -0.27 -11.75
N GLU A 575 -22.90 -0.28 -11.37
CA GLU A 575 -23.39 0.18 -10.07
C GLU A 575 -24.16 -0.95 -9.37
N CYS A 576 -23.75 -1.28 -8.14
CA CYS A 576 -24.40 -2.27 -7.28
C CYS A 576 -25.29 -1.56 -6.25
N LEU A 577 -26.60 -1.52 -6.49
CA LEU A 577 -27.59 -0.81 -5.67
C LEU A 577 -28.09 -1.65 -4.50
#